data_AF-A0A524DNF8-F1
#
_entry.id   AF-A0A524DNF8-F1
#
_cell.length_a   1.000
_cell.length_b   1.000
_cell.length_c   1.000
_cell.angle_alpha   90.00
_cell.angle_beta   90.00
_cell.angle_gamma   90.00
#
_symmetry.space_group_name_H-M   'P 1'
#
loop_
_entity.id
_entity.type
_entity.pdbx_description
1 polymer ?
#
loop_
_entity_poly.entity_id
_entity_poly.type
_entity_poly.pdbx_seq_one_letter_code
_entity_poly.pdbx_strand_id
1 'polypeptide(L)'
;MKNFNINEFLQLKLEKGITVIYVNNVRVIQCKYLLLNNPTKNSEEVKILRKEVTVDVQAENLDHSLEVDDDNDNVIDIDIPPEVEFWAHSSNLQAWYENNYNTEVLHSNLAFPLLRKLTEAGDKMAKKVFKMEIMKRFRCRNLNVMTFLIKEGYLDQLTIEESDDLYQELDFKTYKKLQKLLRNSNKNKEGFVV
;
A
#
# COMPACT_ATOMS: atom_id res chain seq x y z
N MET A 1 22.82 -16.39 -7.54
CA MET A 1 21.84 -15.63 -6.73
C MET A 1 22.16 -14.16 -6.94
N LYS A 2 21.24 -13.37 -7.51
CA LYS A 2 21.43 -11.92 -7.67
C LYS A 2 20.82 -11.22 -6.45
N ASN A 3 21.56 -10.32 -5.83
CA ASN A 3 21.09 -9.45 -4.76
C ASN A 3 21.26 -7.98 -5.18
N PHE A 4 20.39 -7.12 -4.68
CA PHE A 4 20.46 -5.69 -4.93
C PHE A 4 20.05 -4.95 -3.67
N ASN A 5 20.98 -4.16 -3.12
CA ASN A 5 20.76 -3.38 -1.91
C ASN A 5 20.46 -1.94 -2.31
N ILE A 6 19.30 -1.42 -1.91
CA ILE A 6 18.89 -0.03 -2.19
C ILE A 6 19.37 0.88 -1.05
N ASN A 7 19.19 0.43 0.19
CA ASN A 7 19.72 1.11 1.37
C ASN A 7 19.95 0.11 2.51
N GLU A 8 20.26 0.61 3.71
CA GLU A 8 20.55 -0.23 4.88
C GLU A 8 19.37 -1.13 5.32
N PHE A 9 18.14 -0.74 5.00
CA PHE A 9 16.93 -1.47 5.34
C PHE A 9 16.33 -2.23 4.16
N LEU A 10 16.44 -1.75 2.92
CA LEU A 10 15.73 -2.27 1.75
C LEU A 10 16.66 -3.01 0.78
N GLN A 11 16.35 -4.27 0.51
CA GLN A 11 17.09 -5.10 -0.44
C GLN A 11 16.14 -6.01 -1.26
N LEU A 12 16.58 -6.42 -2.43
CA LEU A 12 15.92 -7.40 -3.29
C LEU A 12 16.83 -8.59 -3.53
N LYS A 13 16.24 -9.78 -3.64
CA LYS A 13 16.94 -11.01 -4.02
C LYS A 13 16.17 -11.76 -5.09
N LEU A 14 16.88 -12.28 -6.09
CA LEU A 14 16.33 -13.22 -7.06
C LEU A 14 16.54 -14.64 -6.53
N GLU A 15 15.46 -15.23 -6.00
CA GLU A 15 15.46 -16.55 -5.38
C GLU A 15 14.55 -17.50 -6.17
N LYS A 16 15.10 -18.60 -6.69
CA LYS A 16 14.35 -19.62 -7.46
C LYS A 16 13.51 -19.04 -8.62
N GLY A 17 14.01 -17.99 -9.27
CA GLY A 17 13.32 -17.32 -10.38
C GLY A 17 12.25 -16.32 -9.95
N ILE A 18 12.18 -15.97 -8.66
CA ILE A 18 11.22 -15.00 -8.11
C ILE A 18 11.98 -13.85 -7.46
N THR A 19 11.53 -12.63 -7.71
CA THR A 19 12.04 -11.43 -7.05
C THR A 19 11.41 -11.27 -5.68
N VAL A 20 12.23 -11.21 -4.63
CA VAL A 20 11.78 -11.10 -3.24
C VAL A 20 12.36 -9.83 -2.61
N ILE A 21 11.49 -8.99 -2.05
CA ILE A 21 11.87 -7.78 -1.32
C ILE A 21 12.06 -8.13 0.15
N TYR A 22 13.09 -7.58 0.77
CA TYR A 22 13.32 -7.64 2.21
C TYR A 22 13.44 -6.23 2.78
N VAL A 23 12.80 -6.02 3.93
CA VAL A 23 12.97 -4.83 4.76
C VAL A 23 13.56 -5.27 6.10
N ASN A 24 14.73 -4.75 6.48
CA ASN A 24 15.49 -5.14 7.66
C ASN A 24 15.68 -6.67 7.76
N ASN A 25 16.07 -7.29 6.65
CA ASN A 25 16.21 -8.75 6.49
C ASN A 25 14.92 -9.58 6.66
N VAL A 26 13.76 -8.93 6.81
CA VAL A 26 12.45 -9.59 6.86
C VAL A 26 11.82 -9.57 5.47
N ARG A 27 11.41 -10.74 4.99
CA ARG A 27 10.73 -10.88 3.69
C ARG A 27 9.41 -10.11 3.67
N VAL A 28 9.22 -9.28 2.65
CA VAL A 28 7.97 -8.59 2.36
C VAL A 28 7.27 -9.33 1.22
N ILE A 29 6.11 -9.91 1.50
CA ILE A 29 5.38 -10.79 0.56
C ILE A 29 4.50 -9.99 -0.43
N GLN A 30 4.47 -8.66 -0.29
CA GLN A 30 3.51 -7.82 -0.98
C GLN A 30 4.00 -7.35 -2.36
N CYS A 31 4.33 -8.28 -3.25
CA CYS A 31 4.45 -8.00 -4.68
C CYS A 31 3.31 -8.72 -5.43
N LYS A 32 2.11 -8.14 -5.41
CA LYS A 32 1.06 -8.51 -6.38
C LYS A 32 0.85 -7.49 -7.50
N TYR A 33 1.49 -6.32 -7.48
CA TYR A 33 1.17 -5.28 -8.47
C TYR A 33 2.40 -4.45 -8.82
N LEU A 34 2.83 -4.52 -10.09
CA LEU A 34 3.66 -3.50 -10.71
C LEU A 34 2.75 -2.66 -11.62
N LEU A 35 2.43 -1.43 -11.20
CA LEU A 35 1.91 -0.40 -12.10
C LEU A 35 2.97 0.71 -12.14
N LEU A 36 3.65 0.81 -13.27
CA LEU A 36 4.55 1.91 -13.61
C LEU A 36 3.69 3.14 -13.93
N ASN A 37 3.80 4.20 -13.15
CA ASN A 37 3.32 5.51 -13.58
C ASN A 37 4.34 6.10 -14.56
N ASN A 38 3.97 6.21 -15.84
CA ASN A 38 4.50 7.26 -16.70
C ASN A 38 3.33 8.12 -17.20
N PRO A 39 3.29 9.42 -16.89
CA PRO A 39 2.24 10.29 -17.38
C PRO A 39 2.62 10.71 -18.79
N THR A 40 1.97 10.16 -19.82
CA THR A 40 1.54 10.92 -21.01
C THR A 40 0.91 10.03 -22.07
N LYS A 41 -0.31 10.45 -22.44
CA LYS A 41 -0.93 10.32 -23.76
C LYS A 41 -1.08 8.92 -24.37
N ASN A 42 -2.35 8.51 -24.45
CA ASN A 42 -2.92 7.64 -25.48
C ASN A 42 -2.09 6.40 -25.81
N SER A 43 -2.27 5.35 -25.01
CA SER A 43 -2.23 3.98 -25.53
C SER A 43 -3.06 3.13 -24.59
N GLU A 44 -4.02 2.42 -25.18
CA GLU A 44 -4.47 1.13 -24.65
C GLU A 44 -3.21 0.27 -24.43
N GLU A 45 -3.24 -0.69 -23.49
CA GLU A 45 -2.10 -1.55 -23.05
C GLU A 45 -1.38 -0.93 -21.82
N VAL A 46 -1.32 -1.57 -20.64
CA VAL A 46 -0.81 -2.91 -20.36
C VAL A 46 -1.42 -3.41 -19.03
N LYS A 47 -2.15 -4.53 -19.06
CA LYS A 47 -2.57 -5.31 -17.87
C LYS A 47 -1.66 -6.54 -17.77
N ILE A 48 -1.02 -6.77 -16.62
CA ILE A 48 -0.20 -7.98 -16.36
C ILE A 48 -0.59 -8.55 -14.99
N LEU A 49 -0.92 -9.86 -14.97
CA LEU A 49 -1.26 -10.69 -13.80
C LEU A 49 -0.35 -11.93 -13.77
N ARG A 50 -0.11 -12.51 -12.58
CA ARG A 50 0.16 -13.96 -12.38
C ARG A 50 -0.55 -14.49 -11.11
N LYS A 51 -1.30 -15.60 -11.30
CA LYS A 51 -2.11 -16.42 -10.34
C LYS A 51 -1.19 -17.22 -9.40
N GLU A 52 -1.51 -17.70 -8.19
CA GLU A 52 -2.74 -18.28 -7.61
C GLU A 52 -2.80 -18.06 -6.07
N VAL A 53 -4.00 -18.01 -5.49
CA VAL A 53 -4.51 -18.88 -4.38
C VAL A 53 -5.97 -18.48 -4.06
N THR A 54 -6.86 -19.44 -4.32
CA THR A 54 -8.25 -19.68 -3.88
C THR A 54 -8.41 -19.72 -2.34
N VAL A 55 -9.53 -19.61 -1.64
CA VAL A 55 -10.98 -19.45 -1.86
C VAL A 55 -11.50 -18.93 -0.52
N ASP A 56 -12.27 -17.84 -0.52
CA ASP A 56 -13.44 -17.59 0.34
C ASP A 56 -13.95 -16.17 0.04
N VAL A 57 -14.65 -16.09 -1.07
CA VAL A 57 -15.55 -14.99 -1.41
C VAL A 57 -16.70 -15.06 -0.41
N GLN A 58 -16.80 -14.09 0.51
CA GLN A 58 -18.04 -13.48 0.99
C GLN A 58 -17.80 -12.54 2.17
N ALA A 59 -17.71 -11.24 1.88
CA ALA A 59 -18.16 -10.17 2.78
C ALA A 59 -18.38 -8.89 1.96
N GLU A 60 -19.52 -8.87 1.28
CA GLU A 60 -19.98 -7.82 0.38
C GLU A 60 -19.96 -6.41 1.02
N ASN A 61 -19.46 -5.42 0.26
CA ASN A 61 -19.56 -3.96 0.45
C ASN A 61 -18.53 -3.26 1.36
N LEU A 62 -17.23 -3.46 1.11
CA LEU A 62 -16.18 -2.54 1.56
C LEU A 62 -15.53 -1.88 0.34
N ASP A 63 -15.13 -0.61 0.49
CA ASP A 63 -14.51 0.22 -0.54
C ASP A 63 -13.35 -0.53 -1.24
N HIS A 64 -13.61 -1.07 -2.43
CA HIS A 64 -12.65 -1.87 -3.21
C HIS A 64 -11.46 -1.06 -3.72
N SER A 65 -11.23 0.19 -3.27
CA SER A 65 -9.97 0.89 -3.57
C SER A 65 -8.73 0.22 -2.96
N LEU A 66 -8.92 -0.83 -2.16
CA LEU A 66 -7.88 -1.66 -1.56
C LEU A 66 -8.02 -3.16 -1.92
N GLU A 67 -9.02 -3.54 -2.72
CA GLU A 67 -9.24 -4.90 -3.22
C GLU A 67 -9.20 -4.89 -4.74
N VAL A 68 -8.62 -5.92 -5.35
CA VAL A 68 -8.48 -5.99 -6.81
C VAL A 68 -9.63 -6.79 -7.37
N ASP A 69 -10.51 -6.13 -8.11
CA ASP A 69 -11.56 -6.75 -8.92
C ASP A 69 -10.93 -7.75 -9.91
N ASP A 70 -11.32 -9.02 -9.81
CA ASP A 70 -10.73 -10.18 -10.51
C ASP A 70 -11.56 -10.62 -11.74
N ASP A 71 -12.42 -9.77 -12.29
CA ASP A 71 -13.43 -10.18 -13.30
C ASP A 71 -13.19 -9.62 -14.73
N ASN A 72 -11.96 -9.62 -15.25
CA ASN A 72 -11.79 -9.45 -16.69
C ASN A 72 -10.71 -10.34 -17.31
N ASP A 73 -11.24 -11.44 -17.85
CA ASP A 73 -10.62 -12.69 -18.25
C ASP A 73 -10.07 -12.63 -19.70
N ASN A 74 -9.12 -11.71 -19.97
CA ASN A 74 -8.38 -11.69 -21.25
C ASN A 74 -6.98 -11.11 -21.05
N VAL A 75 -5.98 -11.94 -20.74
CA VAL A 75 -4.57 -11.51 -20.63
C VAL A 75 -3.66 -12.45 -21.42
N ILE A 76 -2.85 -11.85 -22.30
CA ILE A 76 -1.79 -12.51 -23.09
C ILE A 76 -0.62 -12.80 -22.15
N ASP A 77 -0.21 -14.06 -22.03
CA ASP A 77 0.97 -14.48 -21.28
C ASP A 77 2.24 -13.96 -21.97
N ILE A 78 2.81 -12.86 -21.46
CA ILE A 78 4.16 -12.44 -21.83
C ILE A 78 5.12 -13.10 -20.87
N ASP A 79 5.90 -14.07 -21.35
CA ASP A 79 6.90 -14.77 -20.55
C ASP A 79 8.17 -13.90 -20.41
N ILE A 80 8.17 -13.02 -19.40
CA ILE A 80 9.30 -12.15 -19.08
C ILE A 80 10.36 -12.99 -18.34
N PRO A 81 11.63 -13.00 -18.79
CA PRO A 81 12.68 -13.71 -18.07
C PRO A 81 12.84 -13.18 -16.63
N PRO A 82 12.99 -14.06 -15.62
CA PRO A 82 13.09 -13.65 -14.22
C PRO A 82 14.15 -12.60 -13.92
N GLU A 83 15.26 -12.61 -14.67
CA GLU A 83 16.34 -11.64 -14.49
C GLU A 83 15.96 -10.23 -15.00
N VAL A 84 15.14 -10.15 -16.05
CA VAL A 84 14.64 -8.89 -16.61
C VAL A 84 13.60 -8.30 -15.66
N GLU A 85 12.72 -9.13 -15.12
CA GLU A 85 11.75 -8.72 -14.10
C GLU A 85 12.46 -8.21 -12.83
N PHE A 86 13.47 -8.95 -12.35
CA PHE A 86 14.29 -8.54 -11.21
C PHE A 86 14.96 -7.19 -11.43
N TRP A 87 15.51 -6.96 -12.62
CA TRP A 87 16.11 -5.68 -12.98
C TRP A 87 15.07 -4.55 -12.95
N ALA A 88 13.89 -4.77 -13.56
CA ALA A 88 12.82 -3.78 -13.57
C ALA A 88 12.33 -3.41 -12.15
N HIS A 89 12.07 -4.40 -11.28
CA HIS A 89 11.69 -4.16 -9.88
C HIS A 89 12.77 -3.42 -9.11
N SER A 90 14.04 -3.79 -9.31
CA SER A 90 15.17 -3.15 -8.63
C SER A 90 15.29 -1.69 -9.05
N SER A 91 15.18 -1.39 -10.34
CA SER A 91 15.23 -0.03 -10.87
C SER A 91 14.08 0.84 -10.36
N ASN A 92 12.86 0.29 -10.27
CA ASN A 92 11.70 1.03 -9.76
C ASN A 92 11.84 1.39 -8.28
N LEU A 93 12.25 0.43 -7.45
CA LEU A 93 12.46 0.70 -6.02
C LEU A 93 13.68 1.60 -5.78
N GLN A 94 14.73 1.49 -6.60
CA GLN A 94 15.86 2.41 -6.56
C GLN A 94 15.42 3.84 -6.89
N ALA A 95 14.69 4.04 -7.99
CA ALA A 95 14.17 5.35 -8.38
C ALA A 95 13.22 5.93 -7.31
N TRP A 96 12.38 5.08 -6.72
CA TRP A 96 11.52 5.48 -5.61
C TRP A 96 12.31 5.96 -4.39
N TYR A 97 13.37 5.25 -4.01
CA TYR A 97 14.26 5.63 -2.92
C TYR A 97 15.01 6.93 -3.22
N GLU A 98 15.60 7.06 -4.41
CA GLU A 98 16.33 8.26 -4.86
C GLU A 98 15.43 9.50 -4.92
N ASN A 99 14.14 9.30 -5.21
CA ASN A 99 13.11 10.34 -5.14
C ASN A 99 12.51 10.47 -3.73
N ASN A 100 13.28 10.18 -2.69
CA ASN A 100 12.88 10.42 -1.31
C ASN A 100 11.56 9.72 -0.92
N TYR A 101 11.37 8.50 -1.41
CA TYR A 101 10.15 7.71 -1.26
C TYR A 101 8.88 8.36 -1.83
N ASN A 102 9.00 9.21 -2.86
CA ASN A 102 7.85 9.83 -3.51
C ASN A 102 6.81 8.78 -3.96
N THR A 103 5.61 8.81 -3.37
CA THR A 103 4.50 7.87 -3.64
C THR A 103 3.87 8.03 -5.02
N GLU A 104 4.32 9.00 -5.83
CA GLU A 104 3.96 9.15 -7.24
C GLU A 104 4.85 8.31 -8.18
N VAL A 105 6.07 7.99 -7.73
CA VAL A 105 7.07 7.20 -8.49
C VAL A 105 6.77 5.70 -8.38
N LEU A 106 6.30 5.26 -7.21
CA LEU A 106 5.95 3.87 -6.96
C LEU A 106 4.46 3.77 -6.61
N HIS A 107 3.75 2.86 -7.27
CA HIS A 107 2.33 2.68 -7.04
C HIS A 107 2.00 2.48 -5.56
N SER A 108 0.95 3.15 -5.09
CA SER A 108 0.56 3.21 -3.67
C SER A 108 0.37 1.84 -3.00
N ASN A 109 -0.13 0.85 -3.75
CA ASN A 109 -0.31 -0.53 -3.27
C ASN A 109 1.00 -1.20 -2.82
N LEU A 110 2.14 -0.77 -3.35
CA LEU A 110 3.46 -1.24 -2.95
C LEU A 110 4.17 -0.21 -2.06
N ALA A 111 4.09 1.08 -2.40
CA ALA A 111 4.75 2.14 -1.65
C ALA A 111 4.25 2.25 -0.21
N PHE A 112 2.93 2.21 0.02
CA PHE A 112 2.37 2.43 1.35
C PHE A 112 2.73 1.33 2.36
N PRO A 113 2.61 0.03 2.03
CA PRO A 113 3.08 -1.03 2.91
C PRO A 113 4.60 -1.05 3.12
N LEU A 114 5.39 -0.73 2.08
CA LEU A 114 6.85 -0.62 2.22
C LEU A 114 7.24 0.54 3.14
N LEU A 115 6.60 1.70 3.02
CA LEU A 115 6.80 2.84 3.93
C LEU A 115 6.52 2.45 5.38
N ARG A 116 5.44 1.68 5.62
CA ARG A 116 5.15 1.15 6.96
C ARG A 116 6.29 0.28 7.47
N LYS A 117 6.73 -0.70 6.67
CA LYS A 117 7.82 -1.62 7.05
C LYS A 117 9.16 -0.91 7.26
N LEU A 118 9.47 0.09 6.45
CA LEU A 118 10.68 0.91 6.60
C LEU A 118 10.60 1.79 7.85
N THR A 119 9.42 2.32 8.16
CA THR A 119 9.18 3.06 9.41
C THR A 119 9.38 2.16 10.63
N GLU A 120 8.83 0.94 10.61
CA GLU A 120 9.04 -0.08 11.64
C GLU A 120 10.52 -0.47 11.79
N ALA A 121 11.27 -0.48 10.68
CA ALA A 121 12.71 -0.76 10.68
C ALA A 121 13.57 0.39 11.20
N GLY A 122 13.01 1.60 11.37
CA GLY A 122 13.71 2.76 11.90
C GLY A 122 14.19 3.77 10.84
N ASP A 123 13.78 3.63 9.58
CA ASP A 123 14.09 4.61 8.54
C ASP A 123 13.37 5.94 8.82
N LYS A 124 14.15 6.96 9.18
CA LYS A 124 13.64 8.30 9.54
C LYS A 124 12.97 9.00 8.35
N MET A 125 13.49 8.79 7.14
CA MET A 125 12.95 9.42 5.94
C MET A 125 11.64 8.75 5.54
N ALA A 126 11.59 7.41 5.57
CA ALA A 126 10.35 6.68 5.36
C ALA A 126 9.29 7.06 6.39
N LYS A 127 9.66 7.21 7.68
CA LYS A 127 8.74 7.65 8.73
C LYS A 127 8.10 9.00 8.42
N LYS A 128 8.90 9.98 7.96
CA LYS A 128 8.40 11.31 7.59
C LYS A 128 7.41 11.23 6.44
N VAL A 129 7.77 10.51 5.37
CA VAL A 129 6.93 10.36 4.18
C VAL A 129 5.65 9.58 4.51
N PHE A 130 5.75 8.55 5.33
CA PHE A 130 4.61 7.73 5.77
C PHE A 130 3.57 8.56 6.52
N LYS A 131 4.00 9.40 7.47
CA LYS A 131 3.12 10.35 8.18
C LYS A 131 2.39 11.28 7.20
N MET A 132 3.14 11.93 6.30
CA MET A 132 2.58 12.86 5.31
C MET A 132 1.51 12.18 4.45
N GLU A 133 1.77 10.94 4.08
CA GLU A 133 0.93 10.15 3.22
C GLU A 133 -0.35 9.67 3.95
N ILE A 134 -0.27 9.35 5.25
CA ILE A 134 -1.44 9.09 6.11
C ILE A 134 -2.31 10.35 6.20
N MET A 135 -1.72 11.51 6.48
CA MET A 135 -2.43 12.78 6.56
C MET A 135 -3.09 13.13 5.23
N LYS A 136 -2.38 12.96 4.10
CA LYS A 136 -2.90 13.18 2.74
C LYS A 136 -4.14 12.33 2.48
N ARG A 137 -4.09 11.02 2.77
CA ARG A 137 -5.23 10.11 2.59
C ARG A 137 -6.41 10.46 3.51
N PHE A 138 -6.13 10.83 4.75
CA PHE A 138 -7.18 11.27 5.67
C PHE A 138 -7.90 12.53 5.14
N ARG A 139 -7.14 13.51 4.66
CA ARG A 139 -7.68 14.76 4.09
C ARG A 139 -8.51 14.58 2.83
N CYS A 140 -8.44 13.44 2.16
CA CYS A 140 -9.35 13.12 1.04
C CYS A 140 -10.82 12.94 1.48
N ARG A 141 -11.10 12.85 2.80
CA ARG A 141 -12.46 12.76 3.38
C ARG A 141 -13.30 11.60 2.87
N ASN A 142 -12.68 10.57 2.30
CA ASN A 142 -13.34 9.30 2.07
C ASN A 142 -13.52 8.59 3.43
N LEU A 143 -14.77 8.40 3.84
CA LEU A 143 -15.13 7.84 5.15
C LEU A 143 -14.61 6.41 5.36
N ASN A 144 -14.52 5.60 4.31
CA ASN A 144 -14.01 4.24 4.40
C ASN A 144 -12.50 4.25 4.63
N VAL A 145 -11.78 5.07 3.86
CA VAL A 145 -10.34 5.27 4.02
C VAL A 145 -10.02 5.82 5.41
N MET A 146 -10.75 6.84 5.87
CA MET A 146 -10.57 7.38 7.22
C MET A 146 -10.83 6.32 8.31
N THR A 147 -11.92 5.56 8.17
CA THR A 147 -12.26 4.50 9.12
C THR A 147 -11.19 3.41 9.15
N PHE A 148 -10.68 3.01 7.99
CA PHE A 148 -9.59 2.06 7.86
C PHE A 148 -8.31 2.57 8.52
N LEU A 149 -7.89 3.81 8.22
CA LEU A 149 -6.71 4.42 8.82
C LEU A 149 -6.79 4.48 10.36
N ILE A 150 -7.96 4.78 10.91
CA ILE A 150 -8.20 4.82 12.36
C ILE A 150 -8.15 3.41 12.96
N LYS A 151 -8.87 2.44 12.37
CA LYS A 151 -9.01 1.10 12.93
C LYS A 151 -7.72 0.29 12.92
N GLU A 152 -6.93 0.45 11.86
CA GLU A 152 -5.66 -0.26 11.70
C GLU A 152 -4.51 0.46 12.43
N GLY A 153 -4.79 1.50 13.22
CA GLY A 153 -3.79 2.19 14.03
C GLY A 153 -2.79 3.03 13.22
N TYR A 154 -3.11 3.41 11.98
CA TYR A 154 -2.21 4.25 11.18
C TYR A 154 -2.06 5.66 11.77
N LEU A 155 -3.11 6.19 12.41
CA LEU A 155 -3.03 7.48 13.09
C LEU A 155 -2.10 7.46 14.32
N ASP A 156 -1.80 6.29 14.88
CA ASP A 156 -0.88 6.17 16.03
C ASP A 156 0.57 6.54 15.64
N GLN A 157 0.85 6.64 14.34
CA GLN A 157 2.13 7.13 13.82
C GLN A 157 2.24 8.67 13.88
N LEU A 158 1.12 9.37 14.02
CA LEU A 158 1.05 10.83 14.12
C LEU A 158 1.19 11.28 15.58
N THR A 159 1.61 12.53 15.78
CA THR A 159 1.53 13.15 17.11
C THR A 159 0.07 13.51 17.44
N ILE A 160 -0.16 13.85 18.70
CA ILE A 160 -1.48 14.34 19.15
C ILE A 160 -1.85 15.61 18.39
N GLU A 161 -0.90 16.54 18.23
CA GLU A 161 -1.15 17.79 17.48
C GLU A 161 -1.46 17.49 16.00
N GLU A 162 -0.65 16.65 15.34
CA GLU A 162 -0.89 16.26 13.94
C GLU A 162 -2.27 15.60 13.75
N SER A 163 -2.71 14.81 14.73
CA SER A 163 -4.02 14.15 14.68
C SER A 163 -5.16 15.13 14.94
N ASP A 164 -5.02 16.03 15.92
CA ASP A 164 -6.05 17.01 16.25
C ASP A 164 -6.31 17.97 15.07
N ASP A 165 -5.23 18.45 14.43
CA ASP A 165 -5.31 19.28 13.23
C ASP A 165 -6.17 18.62 12.14
N LEU A 166 -5.99 17.31 11.91
CA LEU A 166 -6.79 16.56 10.92
C LEU A 166 -8.28 16.52 11.27
N TYR A 167 -8.64 16.37 12.55
CA TYR A 167 -10.04 16.35 12.96
C TYR A 167 -10.68 17.75 12.91
N GLN A 168 -9.91 18.80 13.24
CA GLN A 168 -10.38 20.18 13.17
C GLN A 168 -10.69 20.63 11.73
N GLU A 169 -10.00 20.09 10.74
CA GLU A 169 -10.28 20.36 9.32
C GLU A 169 -11.63 19.79 8.83
N LEU A 170 -12.25 18.86 9.57
CA LEU A 170 -13.49 18.20 9.15
C LEU A 170 -14.72 19.07 9.37
N ASP A 171 -15.59 19.12 8.36
CA ASP A 171 -16.91 19.68 8.55
C ASP A 171 -17.77 18.80 9.48
N PHE A 172 -18.73 19.43 10.16
CA PHE A 172 -19.59 18.76 11.13
C PHE A 172 -20.32 17.53 10.58
N LYS A 173 -20.72 17.55 9.29
CA LYS A 173 -21.44 16.45 8.65
C LYS A 173 -20.52 15.25 8.44
N THR A 174 -19.30 15.48 7.97
CA THR A 174 -18.27 14.45 7.78
C THR A 174 -17.88 13.83 9.12
N TYR A 175 -17.58 14.66 10.12
CA TYR A 175 -17.24 14.22 11.47
C TYR A 175 -18.33 13.32 12.09
N LYS A 176 -19.59 13.76 12.02
CA LYS A 176 -20.73 12.99 12.57
C LYS A 176 -20.91 11.64 11.87
N LYS A 177 -20.70 11.58 10.55
CA LYS A 177 -20.75 10.31 9.80
C LYS A 177 -19.61 9.37 10.21
N LEU A 178 -18.39 9.90 10.32
CA LEU A 178 -17.21 9.13 10.74
C LEU A 178 -17.42 8.52 12.13
N GLN A 179 -17.87 9.31 13.11
CA GLN A 179 -18.19 8.82 14.45
C GLN A 179 -19.26 7.70 14.44
N LYS A 180 -20.30 7.85 13.61
CA LYS A 180 -21.34 6.82 13.47
C LYS A 180 -20.78 5.50 12.96
N LEU A 181 -19.90 5.53 11.96
CA LEU A 181 -19.25 4.35 11.40
C LEU A 181 -18.33 3.66 12.40
N LEU A 182 -17.53 4.44 13.14
CA LEU A 182 -16.64 3.92 14.19
C LEU A 182 -17.45 3.25 15.31
N ARG A 183 -18.55 3.87 15.76
CA ARG A 183 -19.40 3.30 16.82
C ARG A 183 -20.11 2.02 16.38
N ASN A 184 -20.61 1.97 15.15
CA ASN A 184 -21.28 0.77 14.62
C ASN A 184 -20.31 -0.40 14.46
N SER A 185 -19.05 -0.11 14.10
CA SER A 185 -18.02 -1.13 13.94
C SER A 185 -17.61 -1.79 15.26
N ASN A 186 -17.59 -1.03 16.36
CA ASN A 186 -17.23 -1.58 17.68
C ASN A 186 -18.34 -2.47 18.25
N LYS A 187 -19.62 -2.15 18.02
CA LYS A 187 -20.75 -2.98 18.43
C LYS A 187 -20.75 -4.37 17.80
N ASN A 188 -20.25 -4.50 16.57
CA ASN A 188 -20.18 -5.78 15.88
C ASN A 188 -19.06 -6.70 16.42
N LYS A 189 -18.05 -6.16 17.12
CA LYS A 189 -17.00 -6.96 17.77
C LYS A 189 -17.44 -7.55 19.12
N GLU A 190 -18.36 -6.89 19.83
CA GLU A 190 -18.87 -7.34 21.13
C GLU A 190 -19.97 -8.42 21.01
N GLY A 191 -20.54 -8.62 19.82
CA GLY A 191 -21.61 -9.61 19.55
C GLY A 191 -21.14 -11.05 19.24
N PHE A 192 -19.83 -11.31 19.22
CA PHE A 192 -19.24 -12.62 18.88
C PHE A 192 -18.54 -13.32 20.06
N VAL A 193 -18.91 -12.96 21.29
CA VAL A 193 -18.52 -13.72 22.50
C VAL A 193 -19.76 -14.44 23.01
N VAL A 194 -19.97 -15.68 22.54
CA VAL A 194 -20.86 -16.67 23.15
C VAL A 194 -20.05 -17.94 23.37
#